data_AF-A0A8T2K1U4-F1
#
_entry.id   AF-A0A8T2K1U4-F1
#
_cell.length_a   1.000
_cell.length_b   1.000
_cell.length_c   1.000
_cell.angle_alpha   90.00
_cell.angle_beta   90.00
_cell.angle_gamma   90.00
#
_symmetry.space_group_name_H-M   'P 1'
#
loop_
_entity.id
_entity.type
_entity.pdbx_description
1 polymer ?
#
loop_
_entity_poly.entity_id
_entity_poly.type
_entity_poly.pdbx_seq_one_letter_code
_entity_poly.pdbx_strand_id
1 'polypeptide(L)'
;METPGLVADCETLLGRFQETDSVRFEEFAAIWKDMKFSQIFFGGMRNLEQCKFAREAFSIACKYFLPPYTFQIRVGALYVLYGLYNTQLGQPKQKIRIALKDWNEVETFYQDLLGAQHFDAAYIFRQLRLNRAFHFTGMPTLLTFWSTKNPLRHVGKEEFKDIRDRVQDLVTPETLEEMLNIHEHYRRTKCLISADKSQPDRALSLVKEDFVENLNNCLSEHELWKTEKGKPKIRNDDVKDDVKESTSQESEESERAKALAIIKAKSYSAVTQASKSRRHRQVQLASSESSSDCAVEQSQKRKKTRKKTEAKGAAKKSLSSKEISMPTIPEEDYSSSSSEDIPVTKRKRKKN
;
A
#
# COMPACT_ATOMS: atom_id res chain seq x y z
N MET A 1 3.99 -7.75 9.37
CA MET A 1 4.00 -7.70 10.85
C MET A 1 3.45 -6.35 11.18
N GLU A 2 2.26 -6.31 11.78
CA GLU A 2 1.69 -5.07 12.29
C GLU A 2 2.25 -4.86 13.70
N THR A 3 2.64 -3.65 14.05
CA THR A 3 3.09 -3.24 15.38
C THR A 3 1.84 -2.94 16.21
N PRO A 4 1.37 -3.88 17.05
CA PRO A 4 0.06 -3.76 17.71
C PRO A 4 -0.04 -2.52 18.61
N GLY A 5 1.07 -2.08 19.22
CA GLY A 5 1.11 -0.85 20.01
C GLY A 5 0.82 0.40 19.17
N LEU A 6 1.39 0.50 17.96
CA LEU A 6 1.20 1.66 17.09
C LEU A 6 -0.24 1.76 16.56
N VAL A 7 -0.88 0.61 16.31
CA VAL A 7 -2.29 0.56 15.94
C VAL A 7 -3.14 1.09 17.09
N ALA A 8 -2.93 0.57 18.30
CA ALA A 8 -3.64 1.04 19.50
C ALA A 8 -3.44 2.54 19.74
N ASP A 9 -2.21 3.06 19.62
CA ASP A 9 -1.92 4.48 19.80
C ASP A 9 -2.63 5.35 18.76
N CYS A 10 -2.62 4.94 17.48
CA CYS A 10 -3.36 5.63 16.41
C CYS A 10 -4.87 5.61 16.70
N GLU A 11 -5.41 4.47 17.13
CA GLU A 11 -6.83 4.33 17.43
C GLU A 11 -7.23 5.12 18.68
N THR A 12 -6.41 5.18 19.72
CA THR A 12 -6.67 6.04 20.89
C THR A 12 -6.65 7.50 20.51
N LEU A 13 -5.71 7.92 19.66
CA LEU A 13 -5.63 9.29 19.18
C LEU A 13 -6.86 9.69 18.34
N LEU A 14 -7.27 8.82 17.40
CA LEU A 14 -8.45 9.06 16.58
C LEU A 14 -9.75 8.99 17.39
N GLY A 15 -9.84 8.10 18.38
CA GLY A 15 -10.99 7.99 19.28
C GLY A 15 -11.16 9.24 20.13
N ARG A 16 -10.08 9.73 20.76
CA ARG A 16 -10.11 11.02 21.48
C ARG A 16 -10.49 12.18 20.58
N PHE A 17 -10.03 12.17 19.33
CA PHE A 17 -10.41 13.19 18.37
C PHE A 17 -11.90 13.11 17.99
N GLN A 18 -12.44 11.90 17.85
CA GLN A 18 -13.86 11.67 17.63
C GLN A 18 -14.70 12.26 18.77
N GLU A 19 -14.30 12.05 20.02
CA GLU A 19 -14.99 12.58 21.22
C GLU A 19 -15.07 14.11 21.27
N THR A 20 -14.22 14.83 20.52
CA THR A 20 -14.32 16.31 20.46
C THR A 20 -15.48 16.82 19.63
N ASP A 21 -16.13 15.94 18.84
CA ASP A 21 -17.16 16.30 17.85
C ASP A 21 -16.74 17.45 16.90
N SER A 22 -15.43 17.65 16.76
CA SER A 22 -14.81 18.72 15.97
C SER A 22 -13.92 18.12 14.89
N VAL A 23 -13.87 18.80 13.75
CA VAL A 23 -12.96 18.47 12.63
C VAL A 23 -11.77 19.43 12.53
N ARG A 24 -11.64 20.35 13.51
CA ARG A 24 -10.64 21.41 13.48
C ARG A 24 -9.25 20.89 13.82
N PHE A 25 -8.25 21.40 13.10
CA PHE A 25 -6.86 21.01 13.34
C PHE A 25 -6.35 21.40 14.73
N GLU A 26 -6.88 22.48 15.32
CA GLU A 26 -6.47 22.96 16.65
C GLU A 26 -6.74 21.92 17.75
N GLU A 27 -7.94 21.35 17.77
CA GLU A 27 -8.33 20.29 18.70
C GLU A 27 -7.48 19.03 18.49
N PHE A 28 -7.29 18.63 17.23
CA PHE A 28 -6.41 17.52 16.90
C PHE A 28 -4.98 17.77 17.41
N ALA A 29 -4.44 18.98 17.20
CA ALA A 29 -3.08 19.33 17.59
C ALA A 29 -2.91 19.35 19.11
N ALA A 30 -3.95 19.71 19.87
CA ALA A 30 -3.96 19.61 21.33
C ALA A 30 -3.82 18.15 21.77
N ILE A 31 -4.63 17.24 21.22
CA ILE A 31 -4.57 15.79 21.52
C ILE A 31 -3.21 15.20 21.10
N TRP A 32 -2.72 15.55 19.91
CA TRP A 32 -1.41 15.12 19.41
C TRP A 32 -0.26 15.50 20.36
N LYS A 33 -0.32 16.69 20.94
CA LYS A 33 0.67 17.17 21.92
C LYS A 33 0.51 16.50 23.28
N ASP A 34 -0.72 16.35 23.77
CA ASP A 34 -1.03 15.67 25.04
C ASP A 34 -0.51 14.23 25.04
N MET A 35 -0.78 13.49 23.95
CA MET A 35 -0.28 12.13 23.76
C MET A 35 1.22 12.05 23.44
N LYS A 36 1.93 13.19 23.36
CA LYS A 36 3.34 13.29 22.95
C LYS A 36 3.66 12.57 21.64
N PHE A 37 2.69 12.50 20.72
CA PHE A 37 2.81 11.74 19.48
C PHE A 37 3.88 12.32 18.53
N SER A 38 4.26 13.59 18.73
CA SER A 38 5.43 14.20 18.08
C SER A 38 6.74 13.45 18.34
N GLN A 39 6.83 12.73 19.46
CA GLN A 39 8.02 12.00 19.89
C GLN A 39 8.07 10.56 19.37
N ILE A 40 7.13 10.14 18.52
CA ILE A 40 7.00 8.73 18.11
C ILE A 40 8.21 8.15 17.38
N PHE A 41 9.02 9.00 16.75
CA PHE A 41 10.27 8.59 16.09
C PHE A 41 11.49 8.63 17.01
N PHE A 42 11.35 9.14 18.23
CA PHE A 42 12.44 9.27 19.20
C PHE A 42 12.55 7.98 20.02
N GLY A 43 13.61 7.22 19.77
CA GLY A 43 13.85 5.95 20.46
C GLY A 43 15.19 5.31 20.15
N GLY A 44 16.18 6.09 19.70
CA GLY A 44 17.50 5.57 19.33
C GLY A 44 17.51 4.61 18.13
N MET A 45 16.44 4.56 17.33
CA MET A 45 16.33 3.69 16.17
C MET A 45 17.38 4.02 15.10
N ARG A 46 17.94 3.00 14.44
CA ARG A 46 18.81 3.22 13.28
C ARG A 46 17.98 3.80 12.12
N ASN A 47 18.62 4.54 11.22
CA ASN A 47 17.91 5.19 10.09
C ASN A 47 17.04 4.20 9.26
N LEU A 48 17.54 2.98 8.99
CA LEU A 48 16.76 1.95 8.29
C LEU A 48 15.51 1.51 9.05
N GLU A 49 15.59 1.43 10.38
CA GLU A 49 14.47 1.09 11.26
C GLU A 49 13.48 2.25 11.30
N GLN A 50 13.94 3.50 11.40
CA GLN A 50 13.09 4.68 11.30
C GLN A 50 12.31 4.72 9.97
N CYS A 51 12.97 4.39 8.85
CA CYS A 51 12.32 4.32 7.55
C CYS A 51 11.34 3.15 7.42
N LYS A 52 11.58 2.03 8.11
CA LYS A 52 10.61 0.91 8.18
C LYS A 52 9.40 1.32 9.03
N PHE A 53 9.64 1.86 10.20
CA PHE A 53 8.62 2.35 11.12
C PHE A 53 7.74 3.43 10.48
N ALA A 54 8.32 4.43 9.81
CA ALA A 54 7.56 5.46 9.09
C ALA A 54 6.62 4.86 8.04
N ARG A 55 7.10 3.90 7.24
CA ARG A 55 6.26 3.22 6.24
C ARG A 55 5.10 2.45 6.87
N GLU A 56 5.34 1.83 8.01
CA GLU A 56 4.32 1.11 8.75
C GLU A 56 3.28 2.06 9.36
N ALA A 57 3.72 3.14 10.00
CA ALA A 57 2.86 4.18 10.55
C ALA A 57 1.96 4.80 9.48
N PHE A 58 2.51 5.14 8.30
CA PHE A 58 1.70 5.59 7.17
C PHE A 58 0.72 4.52 6.70
N SER A 59 1.15 3.25 6.64
CA SER A 59 0.25 2.17 6.24
C SER A 59 -0.92 1.98 7.21
N ILE A 60 -0.74 2.24 8.50
CA ILE A 60 -1.80 2.18 9.51
C ILE A 60 -2.73 3.38 9.35
N ALA A 61 -2.19 4.61 9.36
CA ALA A 61 -2.98 5.83 9.22
C ALA A 61 -3.77 5.88 7.90
N CYS A 62 -3.20 5.40 6.78
CA CYS A 62 -3.90 5.30 5.50
C CYS A 62 -5.14 4.40 5.55
N LYS A 63 -5.20 3.40 6.44
CA LYS A 63 -6.39 2.56 6.59
C LYS A 63 -7.58 3.43 7.00
N TYR A 64 -7.42 4.28 8.02
CA TYR A 64 -8.47 5.15 8.55
C TYR A 64 -8.80 6.34 7.65
N PHE A 65 -7.89 6.72 6.75
CA PHE A 65 -8.10 7.82 5.80
C PHE A 65 -9.07 7.48 4.66
N LEU A 66 -9.16 6.21 4.27
CA LEU A 66 -10.01 5.75 3.17
C LEU A 66 -11.38 5.26 3.69
N PRO A 67 -12.43 5.17 2.85
CA PRO A 67 -13.71 4.57 3.25
C PRO A 67 -13.54 3.15 3.84
N PRO A 68 -14.39 2.71 4.79
CA PRO A 68 -15.72 3.24 5.13
C PRO A 68 -15.80 4.07 6.44
N TYR A 69 -14.69 4.71 6.86
CA TYR A 69 -14.68 5.50 8.09
C TYR A 69 -15.44 6.82 7.97
N THR A 70 -15.94 7.33 9.10
CA THR A 70 -16.68 8.61 9.16
C THR A 70 -15.82 9.78 8.67
N PHE A 71 -16.49 10.85 8.26
CA PHE A 71 -15.81 12.06 7.79
C PHE A 71 -14.79 12.61 8.80
N GLN A 72 -15.16 12.69 10.07
CA GLN A 72 -14.28 13.16 11.15
C GLN A 72 -13.06 12.26 11.34
N ILE A 73 -13.23 10.93 11.33
CA ILE A 73 -12.10 9.99 11.43
C ILE A 73 -11.17 10.13 10.22
N ARG A 74 -11.72 10.28 9.01
CA ARG A 74 -10.91 10.48 7.80
C ARG A 74 -10.12 11.79 7.85
N VAL A 75 -10.71 12.87 8.38
CA VAL A 75 -10.00 14.14 8.64
C VAL A 75 -8.90 13.96 9.69
N GLY A 76 -9.20 13.27 10.80
CA GLY A 76 -8.20 12.95 11.83
C GLY A 76 -7.05 12.13 11.26
N ALA A 77 -7.33 11.13 10.43
CA ALA A 77 -6.32 10.31 9.76
C ALA A 77 -5.46 11.13 8.80
N LEU A 78 -6.03 12.10 8.07
CA LEU A 78 -5.28 13.06 7.27
C LEU A 78 -4.32 13.89 8.14
N TYR A 79 -4.76 14.34 9.31
CA TYR A 79 -3.91 15.06 10.26
C TYR A 79 -2.79 14.17 10.83
N VAL A 80 -3.07 12.90 11.12
CA VAL A 80 -2.04 11.91 11.53
C VAL A 80 -1.01 11.73 10.43
N LEU A 81 -1.43 11.55 9.17
CA LEU A 81 -0.52 11.45 8.02
C LEU A 81 0.37 12.68 7.89
N TYR A 82 -0.20 13.87 8.09
CA TYR A 82 0.55 15.12 8.08
C TYR A 82 1.56 15.22 9.23
N GLY A 83 1.14 14.89 10.45
CA GLY A 83 2.00 14.86 11.62
C GLY A 83 3.19 13.92 11.41
N LEU A 84 2.93 12.66 11.07
CA LEU A 84 3.94 11.63 10.80
C LEU A 84 4.92 12.05 9.69
N TYR A 85 4.43 12.68 8.61
CA TYR A 85 5.28 13.11 7.51
C TYR A 85 6.26 14.22 7.91
N ASN A 86 5.86 15.10 8.83
CA ASN A 86 6.71 16.20 9.27
C ASN A 86 7.62 15.82 10.44
N THR A 87 7.21 14.88 11.31
CA THR A 87 8.00 14.45 12.47
C THR A 87 8.98 13.31 12.18
N GLN A 88 8.92 12.69 10.99
CA GLN A 88 9.87 11.64 10.62
C GLN A 88 11.33 12.13 10.66
N LEU A 89 12.18 11.33 11.31
CA LEU A 89 13.62 11.60 11.44
C LEU A 89 14.46 10.86 10.38
N GLY A 90 13.86 9.84 9.74
CA GLY A 90 14.54 9.02 8.74
C GLY A 90 14.84 9.80 7.45
N GLN A 91 16.05 9.60 6.92
CA GLN A 91 16.46 10.13 5.62
C GLN A 91 16.77 8.98 4.65
N PRO A 92 16.22 9.00 3.42
CA PRO A 92 15.28 9.98 2.90
C PRO A 92 13.89 9.86 3.55
N LYS A 93 13.14 10.97 3.53
CA LYS A 93 11.75 11.00 4.01
C LYS A 93 10.91 9.96 3.26
N GLN A 94 10.24 9.11 4.01
CA GLN A 94 9.30 8.13 3.50
C GLN A 94 8.02 8.84 3.03
N LYS A 95 7.46 8.31 1.95
CA LYS A 95 6.25 8.81 1.30
C LYS A 95 5.03 7.97 1.67
N ILE A 96 3.88 8.62 1.70
CA ILE A 96 2.58 8.02 1.94
C ILE A 96 2.18 7.24 0.69
N ARG A 97 2.01 5.92 0.81
CA ARG A 97 1.61 5.07 -0.31
C ARG A 97 0.10 5.11 -0.46
N ILE A 98 -0.37 5.42 -1.66
CA ILE A 98 -1.80 5.36 -2.03
C ILE A 98 -1.93 4.52 -3.29
N ALA A 99 -2.92 3.64 -3.30
CA ALA A 99 -3.21 2.83 -4.48
C ALA A 99 -3.91 3.71 -5.53
N LEU A 100 -3.56 3.56 -6.80
CA LEU A 100 -4.14 4.41 -7.85
C LEU A 100 -5.67 4.28 -7.95
N LYS A 101 -6.21 3.08 -7.68
CA LYS A 101 -7.66 2.83 -7.63
C LYS A 101 -8.40 3.65 -6.56
N ASP A 102 -7.72 3.97 -5.46
CA ASP A 102 -8.30 4.65 -4.30
C ASP A 102 -8.14 6.18 -4.42
N TRP A 103 -7.41 6.66 -5.44
CA TRP A 103 -7.14 8.10 -5.60
C TRP A 103 -8.40 8.92 -5.88
N ASN A 104 -9.36 8.35 -6.63
CA ASN A 104 -10.63 9.03 -6.88
C ASN A 104 -11.37 9.33 -5.56
N GLU A 105 -11.35 8.39 -4.60
CA GLU A 105 -11.96 8.56 -3.27
C GLU A 105 -11.25 9.62 -2.41
N VAL A 106 -9.97 9.83 -2.67
CA VAL A 106 -9.17 10.88 -2.01
C VAL A 106 -9.49 12.24 -2.61
N GLU A 107 -9.66 12.33 -3.92
CA GLU A 107 -10.02 13.57 -4.61
C GLU A 107 -11.47 13.99 -4.29
N THR A 108 -12.43 13.07 -4.26
CA THR A 108 -13.80 13.35 -3.83
C THR A 108 -13.82 13.88 -2.40
N PHE A 109 -13.11 13.22 -1.48
CA PHE A 109 -12.97 13.68 -0.10
C PHE A 109 -12.35 15.08 0.00
N TYR A 110 -11.37 15.41 -0.85
CA TYR A 110 -10.83 16.77 -0.89
C TYR A 110 -11.87 17.80 -1.36
N GLN A 111 -12.71 17.46 -2.34
CA GLN A 111 -13.83 18.32 -2.73
C GLN A 111 -14.85 18.47 -1.61
N ASP A 112 -15.14 17.40 -0.86
CA ASP A 112 -16.03 17.45 0.31
C ASP A 112 -15.48 18.41 1.39
N LEU A 113 -14.17 18.39 1.65
CA LEU A 113 -13.52 19.33 2.58
C LEU A 113 -13.70 20.79 2.14
N LEU A 114 -13.57 21.07 0.84
CA LEU A 114 -13.77 22.41 0.30
C LEU A 114 -15.24 22.83 0.35
N GLY A 115 -16.16 21.93 -0.02
CA GLY A 115 -17.59 22.18 0.02
C GLY A 115 -18.11 22.46 1.43
N ALA A 116 -17.59 21.72 2.42
CA ALA A 116 -17.89 21.90 3.84
C ALA A 116 -17.08 23.05 4.50
N GLN A 117 -16.24 23.76 3.74
CA GLN A 117 -15.43 24.90 4.21
C GLN A 117 -14.43 24.55 5.33
N HIS A 118 -13.97 23.31 5.41
CA HIS A 118 -12.91 22.88 6.33
C HIS A 118 -11.54 23.18 5.74
N PHE A 119 -11.21 24.48 5.66
CA PHE A 119 -10.02 24.98 4.97
C PHE A 119 -8.70 24.58 5.63
N ASP A 120 -8.68 24.31 6.92
CA ASP A 120 -7.53 23.77 7.65
C ASP A 120 -7.14 22.38 7.14
N ALA A 121 -8.11 21.47 7.04
CA ALA A 121 -7.90 20.15 6.45
C ALA A 121 -7.53 20.24 4.97
N ALA A 122 -8.23 21.08 4.20
CA ALA A 122 -7.92 21.29 2.80
C ALA A 122 -6.50 21.85 2.58
N TYR A 123 -6.06 22.77 3.45
CA TYR A 123 -4.71 23.32 3.44
C TYR A 123 -3.67 22.23 3.73
N ILE A 124 -3.90 21.39 4.74
CA ILE A 124 -3.01 20.28 5.09
C ILE A 124 -2.87 19.29 3.93
N PHE A 125 -3.98 18.91 3.29
CA PHE A 125 -3.95 18.06 2.11
C PHE A 125 -3.13 18.69 0.97
N ARG A 126 -3.37 19.98 0.69
CA ARG A 126 -2.61 20.75 -0.31
C ARG A 126 -1.12 20.79 0.03
N GLN A 127 -0.77 20.99 1.29
CA GLN A 127 0.62 21.04 1.76
C GLN A 127 1.33 19.69 1.56
N LEU A 128 0.67 18.57 1.84
CA LEU A 128 1.20 17.24 1.54
C LEU A 128 1.45 17.02 0.04
N ARG A 129 0.56 17.52 -0.82
CA ARG A 129 0.75 17.47 -2.28
C ARG A 129 1.96 18.30 -2.74
N LEU A 130 2.08 19.54 -2.26
CA LEU A 130 3.21 20.44 -2.59
C LEU A 130 4.55 19.82 -2.17
N ASN A 131 4.58 19.19 -1.00
CA ASN A 131 5.77 18.49 -0.49
C ASN A 131 6.04 17.15 -1.19
N ARG A 132 5.26 16.76 -2.19
CA ARG A 132 5.35 15.47 -2.90
C ARG A 132 5.37 14.28 -1.94
N ALA A 133 4.56 14.38 -0.87
CA ALA A 133 4.48 13.38 0.20
C ALA A 133 3.84 12.07 -0.27
N PHE A 134 3.00 12.11 -1.30
CA PHE A 134 2.33 10.92 -1.83
C PHE A 134 3.18 10.15 -2.85
N HIS A 135 3.12 8.83 -2.76
CA HIS A 135 3.68 7.89 -3.72
C HIS A 135 2.57 7.00 -4.26
N PHE A 136 2.24 7.18 -5.53
CA PHE A 136 1.22 6.41 -6.23
C PHE A 136 1.71 5.00 -6.52
N THR A 137 0.91 4.01 -6.16
CA THR A 137 1.29 2.59 -6.19
C THR A 137 0.15 1.75 -6.77
N GLY A 138 0.47 0.55 -7.27
CA GLY A 138 -0.56 -0.42 -7.67
C GLY A 138 -1.27 -1.03 -6.46
N MET A 139 -0.53 -1.26 -5.37
CA MET A 139 -1.03 -1.79 -4.10
C MET A 139 -0.50 -0.96 -2.92
N PRO A 140 -1.37 -0.65 -1.93
CA PRO A 140 -0.99 0.18 -0.79
C PRO A 140 0.05 -0.52 0.08
N THR A 141 -0.12 -1.83 0.31
CA THR A 141 0.83 -2.69 1.03
C THR A 141 1.93 -3.21 0.10
N LEU A 142 3.13 -3.38 0.66
CA LEU A 142 4.25 -3.98 -0.07
C LEU A 142 4.01 -5.50 -0.18
N LEU A 143 3.96 -6.01 -1.40
CA LEU A 143 3.86 -7.45 -1.64
C LEU A 143 5.23 -8.10 -1.45
N THR A 144 5.28 -9.18 -0.66
CA THR A 144 6.46 -10.03 -0.50
C THR A 144 6.15 -11.41 -1.05
N PHE A 145 7.12 -12.02 -1.75
CA PHE A 145 6.95 -13.27 -2.52
C PHE A 145 6.62 -14.51 -1.65
N TRP A 146 6.64 -14.38 -0.31
CA TRP A 146 6.55 -15.51 0.65
C TRP A 146 5.49 -15.26 1.75
N SER A 147 4.48 -14.42 1.51
CA SER A 147 3.41 -14.20 2.49
C SER A 147 2.51 -15.43 2.57
N THR A 148 2.80 -16.31 3.54
CA THR A 148 1.88 -17.33 4.03
C THR A 148 0.53 -16.71 4.36
N LYS A 149 -0.54 -17.36 3.87
CA LYS A 149 -1.97 -17.27 4.22
C LYS A 149 -2.46 -15.88 4.62
N ASN A 150 -3.29 -15.28 3.75
CA ASN A 150 -4.22 -14.17 4.01
C ASN A 150 -3.90 -13.40 5.29
N PRO A 151 -3.10 -12.31 5.26
CA PRO A 151 -2.98 -11.47 6.43
C PRO A 151 -4.41 -11.10 6.82
N LEU A 152 -4.82 -11.50 8.03
CA LEU A 152 -6.09 -11.14 8.62
C LEU A 152 -6.19 -9.64 8.40
N ARG A 153 -7.10 -9.22 7.52
CA ARG A 153 -7.23 -7.80 7.24
C ARG A 153 -7.73 -7.21 8.53
N HIS A 154 -6.88 -6.45 9.22
CA HIS A 154 -7.29 -5.74 10.42
C HIS A 154 -8.55 -4.95 10.07
N VAL A 155 -9.68 -5.43 10.59
CA VAL A 155 -10.94 -4.69 10.58
C VAL A 155 -10.69 -3.59 11.59
N GLY A 156 -10.41 -2.36 11.14
CA GLY A 156 -10.24 -1.23 12.05
C GLY A 156 -11.49 -1.08 12.92
N LYS A 157 -11.36 -0.39 14.06
CA LYS A 157 -12.45 -0.20 15.02
C LYS A 157 -13.79 0.09 14.33
N GLU A 158 -14.78 -0.77 14.60
CA GLU A 158 -16.12 -0.67 14.03
C GLU A 158 -16.78 0.67 14.39
N GLU A 159 -16.49 1.18 15.59
CA GLU A 159 -16.94 2.48 16.12
C GLU A 159 -16.53 3.69 15.25
N PHE A 160 -15.48 3.53 14.45
CA PHE A 160 -14.98 4.59 13.56
C PHE A 160 -15.64 4.58 12.19
N LYS A 161 -16.30 3.48 11.85
CA LYS A 161 -17.08 3.40 10.62
C LYS A 161 -18.34 4.22 10.80
N ASP A 162 -18.96 4.61 9.69
CA ASP A 162 -20.27 5.23 9.77
C ASP A 162 -21.25 4.17 10.32
N ILE A 163 -21.48 4.21 11.64
CA ILE A 163 -22.41 3.35 12.39
C ILE A 163 -23.83 3.52 11.82
N ARG A 164 -24.11 4.67 11.21
CA ARG A 164 -25.43 5.02 10.72
C ARG A 164 -25.66 4.40 9.36
N ASP A 165 -26.01 3.12 9.37
CA ASP A 165 -26.89 2.64 8.34
C ASP A 165 -28.21 3.41 8.44
N ARG A 166 -28.33 4.50 7.68
CA ARG A 166 -29.57 5.29 7.61
C ARG A 166 -30.80 4.42 7.31
N VAL A 167 -30.60 3.24 6.73
CA VAL A 167 -31.66 2.24 6.50
C VAL A 167 -32.01 1.48 7.78
N GLN A 168 -31.04 1.05 8.60
CA GLN A 168 -31.31 0.41 9.90
C GLN A 168 -31.80 1.43 10.95
N ASP A 169 -31.37 2.70 10.88
CA ASP A 169 -31.91 3.78 11.71
C ASP A 169 -33.37 4.09 11.36
N LEU A 170 -33.73 4.00 10.07
CA LEU A 170 -35.08 4.28 9.59
C LEU A 170 -36.04 3.11 9.82
N VAL A 171 -35.54 1.87 9.69
CA VAL A 171 -36.33 0.66 9.83
C VAL A 171 -35.82 -0.15 11.02
N THR A 172 -36.27 0.26 12.20
CA THR A 172 -36.00 -0.45 13.45
C THR A 172 -36.92 -1.68 13.56
N PRO A 173 -36.52 -2.72 14.31
CA PRO A 173 -37.39 -3.88 14.58
C PRO A 173 -38.76 -3.46 15.17
N GLU A 174 -38.78 -2.42 16.00
CA GLU A 174 -39.99 -1.84 16.58
C GLU A 174 -40.93 -1.27 15.49
N THR A 175 -40.41 -0.48 14.55
CA THR A 175 -41.22 0.07 13.44
C THR A 175 -41.75 -1.01 12.50
N LEU A 176 -40.98 -2.10 12.30
CA LEU A 176 -41.40 -3.26 11.52
C LEU A 176 -42.54 -4.02 12.20
N GLU A 177 -42.45 -4.23 13.51
CA GLU A 177 -43.50 -4.84 14.31
C GLU A 177 -44.78 -4.00 14.31
N GLU A 178 -44.66 -2.67 14.46
CA GLU A 178 -45.78 -1.74 14.33
C GLU A 178 -46.44 -1.83 12.95
N MET A 179 -45.65 -1.86 11.87
CA MET A 179 -46.17 -2.02 10.52
C MET A 179 -46.89 -3.36 10.31
N LEU A 180 -46.37 -4.46 10.86
CA LEU A 180 -47.05 -5.77 10.82
C LEU A 180 -48.39 -5.71 11.55
N ASN A 181 -48.41 -5.12 12.74
CA ASN A 181 -49.61 -4.99 13.56
C ASN A 181 -50.69 -4.14 12.84
N ILE A 182 -50.29 -3.01 12.24
CA ILE A 182 -51.19 -2.16 11.45
C ILE A 182 -51.70 -2.92 10.22
N HIS A 183 -50.83 -3.64 9.51
CA HIS A 183 -51.22 -4.40 8.32
C HIS A 183 -52.21 -5.52 8.66
N GLU A 184 -51.97 -6.25 9.75
CA GLU A 184 -52.88 -7.30 10.20
C GLU A 184 -54.22 -6.74 10.65
N HIS A 185 -54.22 -5.61 11.37
CA HIS A 185 -55.43 -4.91 11.78
C HIS A 185 -56.24 -4.40 10.57
N TYR A 186 -55.57 -3.80 9.59
CA TYR A 186 -56.18 -3.38 8.34
C TYR A 186 -56.82 -4.56 7.60
N ARG A 187 -56.12 -5.70 7.52
CA ARG A 187 -56.63 -6.93 6.90
C ARG A 187 -57.89 -7.45 7.60
N ARG A 188 -57.87 -7.55 8.93
CA ARG A 188 -59.05 -7.98 9.70
C ARG A 188 -60.25 -7.07 9.45
N THR A 189 -60.03 -5.76 9.49
CA THR A 189 -61.10 -4.76 9.26
C THR A 189 -61.66 -4.84 7.84
N LYS A 190 -60.81 -5.07 6.84
CA LYS A 190 -61.23 -5.26 5.44
C LYS A 190 -62.12 -6.50 5.27
N CYS A 191 -61.79 -7.61 5.93
CA CYS A 191 -62.63 -8.82 5.92
C CYS A 191 -63.96 -8.63 6.67
N LEU A 192 -64.03 -7.74 7.65
CA LEU A 192 -65.28 -7.45 8.38
C LEU A 192 -66.26 -6.59 7.55
N ILE A 193 -65.74 -5.75 6.66
CA ILE A 193 -66.52 -4.82 5.82
C ILE A 193 -66.99 -5.50 4.52
N SER A 194 -66.33 -6.56 4.07
CA SER A 194 -66.73 -7.29 2.87
C SER A 194 -68.04 -8.06 3.06
N ALA A 195 -68.82 -8.16 1.99
CA ALA A 195 -70.10 -8.89 2.00
C ALA A 195 -69.94 -10.38 2.32
N ASP A 196 -68.79 -10.94 1.93
CA ASP A 196 -68.35 -12.29 2.28
C ASP A 196 -67.29 -12.16 3.37
N LYS A 197 -67.69 -12.31 4.64
CA LYS A 197 -66.89 -12.03 5.87
C LYS A 197 -65.57 -12.81 5.98
N SER A 198 -65.27 -13.65 4.99
CA SER A 198 -64.11 -14.53 4.89
C SER A 198 -63.03 -14.01 3.96
N GLN A 199 -63.37 -13.13 3.01
CA GLN A 199 -62.47 -12.66 1.95
C GLN A 199 -62.53 -11.13 1.81
N PRO A 200 -61.38 -10.44 1.73
CA PRO A 200 -61.37 -9.00 1.54
C PRO A 200 -61.87 -8.62 0.13
N ASP A 201 -62.67 -7.56 0.02
CA ASP A 201 -63.18 -7.11 -1.27
C ASP A 201 -62.03 -6.64 -2.19
N ARG A 202 -62.07 -7.06 -3.46
CA ARG A 202 -61.03 -6.78 -4.46
C ARG A 202 -60.93 -5.28 -4.75
N ALA A 203 -62.03 -4.54 -4.63
CA ALA A 203 -62.06 -3.09 -4.79
C ALA A 203 -61.29 -2.33 -3.69
N LEU A 204 -61.05 -2.95 -2.53
CA LEU A 204 -60.36 -2.36 -1.38
C LEU A 204 -58.87 -2.78 -1.30
N SER A 205 -58.35 -3.45 -2.34
CA SER A 205 -56.97 -3.96 -2.37
C SER A 205 -55.98 -2.92 -2.88
N LEU A 206 -55.68 -1.92 -2.04
CA LEU A 206 -54.72 -0.85 -2.35
C LEU A 206 -53.29 -1.16 -1.86
N VAL A 207 -53.17 -1.98 -0.82
CA VAL A 207 -51.89 -2.35 -0.20
C VAL A 207 -51.57 -3.81 -0.54
N LYS A 208 -50.33 -4.09 -0.95
CA LYS A 208 -49.85 -5.46 -1.19
C LYS A 208 -49.86 -6.25 0.12
N GLU A 209 -50.33 -7.49 0.09
CA GLU A 209 -50.40 -8.35 1.29
C GLU A 209 -48.99 -8.63 1.85
N ASP A 210 -48.02 -8.84 0.96
CA ASP A 210 -46.65 -9.16 1.37
C ASP A 210 -45.79 -7.89 1.54
N PHE A 211 -46.37 -6.71 1.81
CA PHE A 211 -45.61 -5.46 1.84
C PHE A 211 -44.48 -5.50 2.88
N VAL A 212 -44.79 -5.99 4.09
CA VAL A 212 -43.80 -6.04 5.18
C VAL A 212 -42.76 -7.12 4.94
N GLU A 213 -43.15 -8.26 4.38
CA GLU A 213 -42.22 -9.32 3.98
C GLU A 213 -41.28 -8.86 2.87
N ASN A 214 -41.80 -8.15 1.86
CA ASN A 214 -40.99 -7.55 0.80
C ASN A 214 -40.03 -6.49 1.34
N LEU A 215 -40.48 -5.67 2.30
CA LEU A 215 -39.60 -4.71 2.97
C LEU A 215 -38.46 -5.43 3.70
N ASN A 216 -38.77 -6.51 4.42
CA ASN A 216 -37.77 -7.30 5.14
C ASN A 216 -36.77 -7.99 4.19
N ASN A 217 -37.25 -8.48 3.04
CA ASN A 217 -36.40 -9.01 1.97
C ASN A 217 -35.49 -7.91 1.40
N CYS A 218 -36.01 -6.70 1.14
CA CYS A 218 -35.20 -5.57 0.69
C CYS A 218 -34.14 -5.15 1.71
N LEU A 219 -34.45 -5.20 3.02
CA LEU A 219 -33.45 -4.94 4.07
C LEU A 219 -32.35 -6.00 4.07
N SER A 220 -32.74 -7.26 3.97
CA SER A 220 -31.80 -8.39 3.89
C SER A 220 -30.90 -8.29 2.65
N GLU A 221 -31.47 -7.94 1.49
CA GLU A 221 -30.72 -7.67 0.26
C GLU A 221 -29.76 -6.48 0.42
N HIS A 222 -30.18 -5.42 1.11
CA HIS A 222 -29.33 -4.27 1.37
C HIS A 222 -28.16 -4.62 2.30
N GLU A 223 -28.39 -5.41 3.35
CA GLU A 223 -27.33 -5.92 4.22
C GLU A 223 -26.36 -6.82 3.46
N LEU A 224 -26.87 -7.73 2.62
CA LEU A 224 -26.07 -8.57 1.75
C LEU A 224 -25.23 -7.72 0.79
N TRP A 225 -25.83 -6.75 0.11
CA TRP A 225 -25.15 -5.81 -0.77
C TRP A 225 -24.05 -5.03 -0.04
N LYS A 226 -24.28 -4.61 1.21
CA LYS A 226 -23.26 -3.95 2.03
C LYS A 226 -22.08 -4.87 2.30
N THR A 227 -22.35 -6.11 2.69
CA THR A 227 -21.28 -7.08 2.94
C THR A 227 -20.52 -7.43 1.66
N GLU A 228 -21.20 -7.47 0.51
CA GLU A 228 -20.58 -7.72 -0.79
C GLU A 228 -19.76 -6.54 -1.31
N LYS A 229 -20.22 -5.29 -1.14
CA LYS A 229 -19.42 -4.11 -1.49
C LYS A 229 -18.24 -3.89 -0.55
N GLY A 230 -18.36 -4.30 0.72
CA GLY A 230 -17.26 -4.32 1.68
C GLY A 230 -16.22 -5.40 1.39
N LYS A 231 -16.59 -6.47 0.69
CA LYS A 231 -15.67 -7.51 0.21
C LYS A 231 -15.12 -7.10 -1.17
N PRO A 232 -13.80 -7.00 -1.38
CA PRO A 232 -13.31 -6.86 -2.74
C PRO A 232 -13.68 -8.10 -3.53
N LYS A 233 -14.11 -7.92 -4.78
CA LYS A 233 -14.28 -8.98 -5.78
C LYS A 233 -13.04 -9.86 -5.81
N ILE A 234 -13.07 -10.97 -5.08
CA ILE A 234 -12.22 -12.10 -5.36
C ILE A 234 -12.79 -12.64 -6.67
N ARG A 235 -11.99 -12.55 -7.74
CA ARG A 235 -12.24 -13.38 -8.92
C ARG A 235 -12.07 -14.82 -8.43
N ASN A 236 -13.18 -15.50 -8.17
CA ASN A 236 -13.19 -16.94 -8.00
C ASN A 236 -13.02 -17.56 -9.39
N ASP A 237 -11.78 -17.63 -9.87
CA ASP A 237 -11.34 -18.87 -10.51
C ASP A 237 -10.83 -19.75 -9.36
N ASP A 238 -11.16 -21.03 -9.40
CA ASP A 238 -10.85 -22.06 -8.41
C ASP A 238 -11.81 -22.15 -7.21
N VAL A 239 -13.05 -22.55 -7.51
CA VAL A 239 -13.72 -23.55 -6.67
C VAL A 239 -13.72 -24.85 -7.48
N LYS A 240 -12.82 -25.76 -7.10
CA LYS A 240 -12.95 -27.18 -7.43
C LYS A 240 -14.21 -27.68 -6.74
N ASP A 241 -15.25 -27.91 -7.53
CA ASP A 241 -16.34 -28.78 -7.14
C ASP A 241 -16.06 -30.17 -7.73
N ASP A 242 -15.97 -31.16 -6.84
CA ASP A 242 -15.77 -32.57 -7.19
C ASP A 242 -17.03 -33.10 -7.87
N VAL A 243 -17.11 -33.01 -9.19
CA VAL A 243 -18.01 -33.84 -10.00
C VAL A 243 -17.22 -34.41 -11.18
N LYS A 244 -17.13 -35.74 -11.18
CA LYS A 244 -16.57 -36.56 -12.26
C LYS A 244 -17.26 -36.23 -13.60
N GLU A 245 -16.50 -35.72 -14.57
CA GLU A 245 -16.73 -36.05 -15.98
C GLU A 245 -15.46 -35.88 -16.84
N SER A 246 -14.93 -37.02 -17.25
CA SER A 246 -14.16 -37.32 -18.47
C SER A 246 -13.42 -36.21 -19.25
N THR A 247 -12.09 -36.39 -19.28
CA THR A 247 -11.25 -36.53 -20.50
C THR A 247 -11.30 -35.41 -21.54
N SER A 248 -10.24 -34.58 -21.60
CA SER A 248 -9.60 -34.12 -22.86
C SER A 248 -8.58 -32.98 -22.75
N GLN A 249 -8.20 -32.47 -21.57
CA GLN A 249 -7.25 -31.33 -21.47
C GLN A 249 -5.88 -31.65 -20.83
N GLU A 250 -5.69 -32.80 -20.19
CA GLU A 250 -4.40 -33.13 -19.54
C GLU A 250 -3.29 -33.57 -20.52
N SER A 251 -3.62 -33.94 -21.77
CA SER A 251 -2.61 -34.42 -22.72
C SER A 251 -1.70 -33.29 -23.24
N GLU A 252 -2.26 -32.09 -23.51
CA GLU A 252 -1.51 -31.01 -24.14
C GLU A 252 -0.49 -30.35 -23.21
N GLU A 253 -0.82 -30.17 -21.93
CA GLU A 253 0.11 -29.60 -20.93
C GLU A 253 1.26 -30.58 -20.62
N SER A 254 0.97 -31.88 -20.57
CA SER A 254 1.94 -32.96 -20.37
C SER A 254 2.91 -33.08 -21.55
N GLU A 255 2.42 -32.95 -22.78
CA GLU A 255 3.24 -32.99 -23.99
C GLU A 255 4.13 -31.77 -24.12
N ARG A 256 3.61 -30.58 -23.81
CA ARG A 256 4.41 -29.34 -23.82
C ARG A 256 5.53 -29.39 -22.78
N ALA A 257 5.25 -29.89 -21.58
CA ALA A 257 6.26 -30.06 -20.54
C ALA A 257 7.36 -31.05 -20.96
N LYS A 258 6.99 -32.17 -21.59
CA LYS A 258 7.94 -33.17 -22.14
C LYS A 258 8.78 -32.59 -23.29
N ALA A 259 8.17 -31.84 -24.20
CA ALA A 259 8.88 -31.19 -25.31
C ALA A 259 9.91 -30.18 -24.79
N LEU A 260 9.55 -29.36 -23.80
CA LEU A 260 10.46 -28.41 -23.15
C LEU A 260 11.62 -29.12 -22.43
N ALA A 261 11.35 -30.25 -21.76
CA ALA A 261 12.37 -31.07 -21.12
C ALA A 261 13.36 -31.67 -22.14
N ILE A 262 12.87 -32.16 -23.29
CA ILE A 262 13.72 -32.69 -24.37
C ILE A 262 14.56 -31.57 -25.00
N ILE A 263 13.97 -30.40 -25.25
CA ILE A 263 14.71 -29.24 -25.79
C ILE A 263 15.83 -28.84 -24.82
N LYS A 264 15.55 -28.79 -23.51
CA LYS A 264 16.55 -28.47 -22.49
C LYS A 264 17.64 -29.55 -22.42
N ALA A 265 17.28 -30.83 -22.41
CA ALA A 265 18.27 -31.90 -22.40
C ALA A 265 19.20 -31.85 -23.63
N LYS A 266 18.66 -31.57 -24.82
CA LYS A 266 19.46 -31.43 -26.05
C LYS A 266 20.33 -30.17 -26.08
N SER A 267 19.85 -29.06 -25.54
CA SER A 267 20.59 -27.79 -25.57
C SER A 267 21.71 -27.74 -24.51
N TYR A 268 21.62 -28.52 -23.44
CA TYR A 268 22.63 -28.59 -22.39
C TYR A 268 23.49 -29.87 -22.41
N SER A 269 23.26 -30.82 -23.33
CA SER A 269 24.11 -32.03 -23.46
C SER A 269 25.45 -31.75 -24.13
N ALA A 270 25.54 -30.68 -24.93
CA ALA A 270 26.77 -30.25 -25.60
C ALA A 270 27.48 -29.12 -24.84
N VAL A 271 27.65 -29.27 -23.53
CA VAL A 271 28.56 -28.40 -22.78
C VAL A 271 29.94 -29.04 -22.77
N THR A 272 30.85 -28.54 -23.61
CA THR A 272 32.29 -28.76 -23.44
C THR A 272 32.67 -28.24 -22.06
N GLN A 273 33.36 -29.05 -21.25
CA GLN A 273 33.84 -28.60 -19.94
C GLN A 273 34.77 -27.40 -20.14
N ALA A 274 34.27 -26.19 -19.87
CA ALA A 274 35.12 -25.02 -19.75
C ALA A 274 36.13 -25.28 -18.63
N SER A 275 37.41 -25.04 -18.93
CA SER A 275 38.53 -25.31 -18.04
C SER A 275 38.33 -24.62 -16.69
N LYS A 276 38.10 -25.41 -15.63
CA LYS A 276 37.88 -24.88 -14.29
C LYS A 276 39.15 -24.18 -13.81
N SER A 277 38.99 -22.92 -13.42
CA SER A 277 40.02 -22.09 -12.77
C SER A 277 40.78 -22.86 -11.68
N ARG A 278 42.10 -22.71 -11.71
CA ARG A 278 43.14 -23.45 -10.96
C ARG A 278 43.07 -23.32 -9.43
N ARG A 279 42.05 -22.67 -8.85
CA ARG A 279 41.97 -22.33 -7.41
C ARG A 279 41.26 -23.35 -6.52
N HIS A 280 40.64 -24.39 -7.08
CA HIS A 280 39.97 -25.44 -6.28
C HIS A 280 40.43 -26.84 -6.66
N ARG A 281 41.74 -27.10 -6.66
CA ARG A 281 42.25 -28.47 -6.58
C ARG A 281 42.64 -28.74 -5.12
N GLN A 282 41.86 -29.58 -4.44
CA GLN A 282 42.32 -30.21 -3.21
C GLN A 282 43.50 -31.14 -3.56
N VAL A 283 44.61 -30.94 -2.86
CA VAL A 283 45.81 -31.76 -2.97
C VAL A 283 45.52 -33.10 -2.31
N GLN A 284 45.67 -34.20 -3.05
CA GLN A 284 45.67 -35.54 -2.47
C GLN A 284 47.01 -35.76 -1.76
N LEU A 285 46.92 -36.06 -0.47
CA LEU A 285 48.00 -36.56 0.37
C LEU A 285 48.35 -37.99 -0.07
N ALA A 286 49.60 -38.25 -0.39
CA ALA A 286 50.17 -39.60 -0.45
C ALA A 286 51.23 -39.70 0.63
N SER A 287 51.06 -40.71 1.48
CA SER A 287 51.91 -41.06 2.62
C SER A 287 53.20 -41.77 2.20
N SER A 288 54.13 -41.73 3.14
CA SER A 288 55.52 -42.19 3.22
C SER A 288 55.88 -43.58 2.68
N GLU A 289 57.17 -43.68 2.31
CA GLU A 289 58.19 -44.76 2.49
C GLU A 289 59.23 -44.57 1.36
N SER A 290 60.55 -44.72 1.47
CA SER A 290 61.50 -45.19 2.46
C SER A 290 62.91 -44.67 2.05
N SER A 291 63.87 -44.74 2.97
CA SER A 291 65.27 -44.25 2.92
C SER A 291 66.17 -44.82 1.81
N SER A 292 67.10 -44.02 1.27
CA SER A 292 68.57 -44.20 1.41
C SER A 292 69.39 -43.19 0.57
N ASP A 293 70.44 -42.66 1.21
CA ASP A 293 71.79 -42.32 0.75
C ASP A 293 72.06 -41.52 -0.54
N CYS A 294 72.69 -40.34 -0.40
CA CYS A 294 74.16 -40.15 -0.47
C CYS A 294 74.51 -38.69 -0.83
N ALA A 295 75.44 -38.11 -0.07
CA ALA A 295 76.04 -36.80 -0.33
C ALA A 295 77.17 -36.91 -1.35
N VAL A 296 77.28 -35.97 -2.31
CA VAL A 296 78.55 -35.48 -2.87
C VAL A 296 78.36 -34.04 -3.38
N GLU A 297 79.24 -33.15 -2.92
CA GLU A 297 79.42 -31.79 -3.40
C GLU A 297 80.13 -31.71 -4.77
N GLN A 298 79.98 -30.54 -5.43
CA GLN A 298 81.03 -29.76 -6.10
C GLN A 298 80.83 -29.40 -7.58
N SER A 299 80.80 -28.07 -7.78
CA SER A 299 81.53 -27.33 -8.82
C SER A 299 81.00 -27.34 -10.26
N GLN A 300 80.67 -26.15 -10.79
CA GLN A 300 81.64 -25.32 -11.52
C GLN A 300 81.00 -24.02 -12.05
N LYS A 301 81.79 -22.94 -11.95
CA LYS A 301 81.55 -21.59 -12.47
C LYS A 301 81.54 -21.58 -14.01
N ARG A 302 80.77 -20.66 -14.61
CA ARG A 302 81.33 -19.70 -15.60
C ARG A 302 80.40 -18.51 -15.88
N LYS A 303 80.97 -17.31 -15.63
CA LYS A 303 80.47 -15.98 -16.00
C LYS A 303 80.67 -15.72 -17.50
N LYS A 304 79.77 -14.93 -18.11
CA LYS A 304 80.05 -13.80 -19.04
C LYS A 304 78.79 -12.88 -19.05
N THR A 305 78.76 -11.69 -18.42
CA THR A 305 79.13 -10.34 -18.94
C THR A 305 78.68 -10.09 -20.39
N ARG A 306 78.09 -8.97 -20.84
CA ARG A 306 77.70 -7.64 -20.31
C ARG A 306 77.09 -6.92 -21.54
N LYS A 307 76.05 -6.08 -21.41
CA LYS A 307 76.06 -4.68 -21.90
C LYS A 307 74.75 -3.94 -21.62
N LYS A 308 74.92 -2.79 -20.97
CA LYS A 308 73.97 -1.68 -20.85
C LYS A 308 73.76 -0.99 -22.20
N THR A 309 72.60 -0.34 -22.37
CA THR A 309 72.53 1.04 -22.85
C THR A 309 71.43 1.79 -22.09
N GLU A 310 71.75 3.01 -21.67
CA GLU A 310 70.89 3.99 -21.01
C GLU A 310 70.47 5.07 -22.04
N ALA A 311 69.31 5.69 -21.84
CA ALA A 311 69.02 7.12 -22.15
C ALA A 311 67.74 7.49 -21.36
N LYS A 312 67.78 8.31 -20.29
CA LYS A 312 67.71 9.80 -20.24
C LYS A 312 66.55 10.36 -21.09
N GLY A 313 65.66 11.26 -20.67
CA GLY A 313 65.39 12.05 -19.45
C GLY A 313 63.89 12.43 -19.51
N ALA A 314 63.29 13.38 -18.81
CA ALA A 314 63.70 14.40 -17.86
C ALA A 314 62.44 14.82 -17.06
N ALA A 315 62.66 15.35 -15.86
CA ALA A 315 61.64 15.79 -14.92
C ALA A 315 61.00 17.14 -15.30
N LYS A 316 59.79 17.40 -14.78
CA LYS A 316 59.43 18.70 -14.19
C LYS A 316 58.34 18.55 -13.12
N LYS A 317 58.68 19.00 -11.92
CA LYS A 317 57.82 19.30 -10.76
C LYS A 317 56.99 20.56 -11.02
N SER A 318 55.81 20.68 -10.40
CA SER A 318 55.58 21.65 -9.30
C SER A 318 54.12 21.69 -8.84
N LEU A 319 53.95 21.69 -7.52
CA LEU A 319 52.72 21.97 -6.76
C LEU A 319 52.29 23.45 -6.88
N SER A 320 51.00 23.74 -6.64
CA SER A 320 50.55 24.81 -5.73
C SER A 320 49.01 24.94 -5.68
N SER A 321 48.53 25.00 -4.45
CA SER A 321 47.20 25.26 -3.89
C SER A 321 46.57 26.60 -4.31
N LYS A 322 45.23 26.71 -4.18
CA LYS A 322 44.51 27.90 -3.64
C LYS A 322 43.03 27.62 -3.37
N GLU A 323 42.61 27.99 -2.16
CA GLU A 323 41.22 28.11 -1.68
C GLU A 323 40.53 29.40 -2.20
N ILE A 324 39.20 29.50 -2.02
CA ILE A 324 38.40 30.67 -1.55
C ILE A 324 37.04 30.85 -2.29
N SER A 325 35.96 30.60 -1.52
CA SER A 325 34.62 31.26 -1.38
C SER A 325 33.70 31.70 -2.54
N MET A 326 32.40 31.44 -2.33
CA MET A 326 31.18 32.19 -2.77
C MET A 326 30.87 33.30 -1.72
N PRO A 327 30.19 34.45 -1.97
CA PRO A 327 28.78 34.65 -2.43
C PRO A 327 28.62 35.86 -3.41
N THR A 328 27.48 36.28 -3.99
CA THR A 328 26.24 36.88 -3.40
C THR A 328 25.21 37.20 -4.51
N ILE A 329 23.93 37.29 -4.12
CA ILE A 329 22.71 37.66 -4.87
C ILE A 329 22.56 39.20 -4.97
N PRO A 330 21.89 39.77 -6.01
CA PRO A 330 21.20 41.05 -5.88
C PRO A 330 19.67 40.87 -5.84
N GLU A 331 19.03 41.55 -4.89
CA GLU A 331 17.60 41.84 -4.83
C GLU A 331 17.30 43.12 -5.64
N GLU A 332 16.19 43.16 -6.38
CA GLU A 332 15.45 44.39 -6.68
C GLU A 332 13.94 44.11 -6.72
N ASP A 333 13.20 45.07 -6.18
CA ASP A 333 11.78 45.06 -5.82
C ASP A 333 10.81 45.51 -6.94
N TYR A 334 9.51 45.32 -6.66
CA TYR A 334 8.30 46.07 -7.07
C TYR A 334 7.48 45.66 -8.32
N SER A 335 6.23 45.28 -7.99
CA SER A 335 4.95 45.74 -8.58
C SER A 335 4.30 45.02 -9.78
N SER A 336 3.18 44.36 -9.43
CA SER A 336 1.81 44.50 -10.00
C SER A 336 1.50 44.15 -11.47
N SER A 337 0.45 43.33 -11.59
CA SER A 337 -0.65 43.41 -12.56
C SER A 337 -0.60 42.64 -13.89
N SER A 338 -1.65 41.85 -14.06
CA SER A 338 -2.41 41.59 -15.29
C SER A 338 -1.99 40.47 -16.25
N SER A 339 -3.03 39.74 -16.61
CA SER A 339 -3.24 38.74 -17.65
C SER A 339 -2.57 39.03 -19.00
N GLU A 340 -2.05 37.98 -19.63
CA GLU A 340 -2.49 37.56 -20.97
C GLU A 340 -1.87 36.23 -21.41
N ASP A 341 -2.57 35.58 -22.32
CA ASP A 341 -2.42 34.23 -22.85
C ASP A 341 -1.08 33.91 -23.51
N ILE A 342 -0.60 32.66 -23.32
CA ILE A 342 0.54 32.10 -24.05
C ILE A 342 0.06 30.97 -24.98
N PRO A 343 0.27 31.05 -26.31
CA PRO A 343 -0.09 29.97 -27.22
C PRO A 343 0.98 28.86 -27.26
N VAL A 344 0.48 27.62 -27.35
CA VAL A 344 1.23 26.37 -27.41
C VAL A 344 1.97 26.21 -28.73
N THR A 345 3.31 26.16 -28.71
CA THR A 345 4.12 25.78 -29.89
C THR A 345 4.36 24.27 -29.96
N LYS A 346 3.95 23.67 -31.08
CA LYS A 346 4.08 22.25 -31.42
C LYS A 346 5.55 21.81 -31.56
N ARG A 347 5.96 20.77 -30.82
CA ARG A 347 7.26 20.08 -31.00
C ARG A 347 7.27 19.20 -32.25
N LYS A 348 8.21 19.43 -33.17
CA LYS A 348 8.54 18.52 -34.28
C LYS A 348 9.35 17.31 -33.76
N ARG A 349 8.95 16.10 -34.18
CA ARG A 349 9.68 14.84 -33.98
C ARG A 349 11.00 14.86 -34.78
N LYS A 350 12.11 14.52 -34.13
CA LYS A 350 13.40 14.25 -34.78
C LYS A 350 13.53 12.74 -34.98
N LYS A 351 13.67 12.32 -36.24
CA LYS A 351 14.03 10.95 -36.64
C LYS A 351 15.55 10.83 -36.49
N ASN A 352 16.01 9.79 -35.80
CA ASN A 352 17.24 9.04 -36.06
C ASN A 352 17.09 7.66 -35.42
#